data_AF-J2ZSK4-F1
#
_entry.id   AF-J2ZSK4-F1
#
_cell.length_a   1.000
_cell.length_b   1.000
_cell.length_c   1.000
_cell.angle_alpha   90.00
_cell.angle_beta   90.00
_cell.angle_gamma   90.00
#
_symmetry.space_group_name_H-M   'P 1'
#
loop_
_entity.id
_entity.type
_entity.pdbx_description
1 polymer ?
#
loop_
_entity_poly.entity_id
_entity_poly.type
_entity_poly.pdbx_seq_one_letter_code
_entity_poly.pdbx_strand_id
1 'polypeptide(L)' 'MKNNVASVWNRTGQSVTIYYNSNYSGPSQTIPDGEPVNLRPDLKNENASHKIDNVKLCVNGNCPL' A
#
# COMPACT_ATOMS: atom_id res chain seq x y z
N MET A 1 8.21 -9.85 -12.03
CA MET A 1 7.71 -8.70 -12.83
C MET A 1 7.75 -7.48 -11.92
N LYS A 2 8.13 -6.31 -12.44
CA LYS A 2 8.28 -5.05 -11.68
C LYS A 2 7.38 -3.99 -12.30
N ASN A 3 6.85 -3.10 -11.48
CA ASN A 3 5.91 -2.04 -11.84
C ASN A 3 6.59 -0.67 -11.71
N ASN A 4 6.42 0.15 -12.75
CA ASN A 4 7.04 1.46 -12.85
C ASN A 4 6.23 2.56 -12.11
N VAL A 5 5.82 2.28 -10.87
CA VAL A 5 4.96 3.18 -10.07
C VAL A 5 5.82 4.15 -9.25
N ALA A 6 5.53 5.45 -9.35
CA ALA A 6 6.24 6.50 -8.62
C ALA A 6 5.44 7.09 -7.46
N SER A 7 4.12 7.14 -7.59
CA SER A 7 3.20 7.67 -6.59
C SER A 7 1.98 6.77 -6.50
N VAL A 8 1.37 6.78 -5.32
CA VAL A 8 0.24 5.94 -4.97
C VAL A 8 -0.78 6.79 -4.24
N TRP A 9 -2.05 6.64 -4.61
CA TRP A 9 -3.14 7.29 -3.91
C TRP A 9 -4.04 6.23 -3.29
N ASN A 10 -4.02 6.18 -1.96
CA ASN A 10 -4.73 5.19 -1.21
C ASN A 10 -6.12 5.69 -0.80
N ARG A 11 -7.14 5.17 -1.49
CA ARG A 11 -8.56 5.53 -1.30
C ARG A 11 -9.38 4.43 -0.63
N THR A 12 -8.75 3.40 -0.08
CA THR A 12 -9.45 2.27 0.53
C THR A 12 -9.97 2.57 1.94
N GLY A 13 -9.56 3.70 2.53
CA GLY A 13 -9.86 4.05 3.93
C GLY A 13 -9.06 3.22 4.96
N GLN A 14 -8.01 2.54 4.51
CA GLN A 14 -7.13 1.67 5.29
C GLN A 14 -5.70 1.81 4.80
N SER A 15 -4.72 1.46 5.62
CA SER A 15 -3.31 1.46 5.21
C SER A 15 -3.03 0.45 4.10
N VAL A 16 -2.22 0.82 3.11
CA VAL A 16 -1.76 -0.08 2.04
C VAL A 16 -0.25 -0.15 2.06
N THR A 17 0.31 -1.36 2.16
CA THR A 17 1.75 -1.59 2.10
C THR A 17 2.18 -2.02 0.70
N ILE A 18 3.08 -1.24 0.11
CA ILE A 18 3.70 -1.50 -1.19
C ILE A 18 5.02 -2.25 -0.94
N TYR A 19 5.28 -3.30 -1.72
CA TYR A 19 6.48 -4.13 -1.59
C TYR A 19 7.33 -4.08 -2.84
N TYR A 20 8.64 -4.10 -2.63
CA TYR A 20 9.64 -4.14 -3.69
C TYR A 20 9.52 -5.45 -4.46
N ASN A 21 9.46 -6.60 -3.79
CA ASN A 21 9.37 -7.90 -4.45
C ASN A 21 7.94 -8.43 -4.51
N SER A 22 7.72 -9.42 -5.39
CA SER A 22 6.50 -10.21 -5.40
C SER A 22 6.35 -11.01 -4.09
N ASN A 23 5.15 -11.53 -3.83
CA ASN A 23 4.81 -12.27 -2.61
C ASN A 23 4.97 -11.45 -1.31
N TYR A 24 4.79 -10.12 -1.36
CA TYR A 24 4.81 -9.25 -0.18
C TYR A 24 6.14 -9.30 0.59
N SER A 25 7.26 -9.29 -0.14
CA SER A 25 8.60 -9.48 0.44
C SER A 25 9.57 -8.34 0.12
N GLY A 26 10.63 -8.26 0.92
CA GLY A 26 11.68 -7.25 0.77
C GLY A 26 11.30 -5.88 1.33
N PRO A 27 12.01 -4.81 0.90
CA PRO A 27 11.70 -3.45 1.28
C PRO A 27 10.24 -3.12 1.02
N SER A 28 9.59 -2.47 1.98
CA SER A 28 8.19 -2.10 1.88
C SER A 28 7.95 -0.70 2.44
N GLN A 29 6.85 -0.09 2.00
CA GLN A 29 6.40 1.18 2.51
C GLN A 29 4.89 1.14 2.71
N THR A 30 4.47 1.41 3.94
CA THR A 30 3.07 1.57 4.30
C THR A 30 2.62 2.99 3.96
N ILE A 31 1.50 3.05 3.26
CA ILE A 31 0.87 4.28 2.78
C ILE A 31 -0.45 4.41 3.54
N PRO A 32 -0.61 5.45 4.38
CA PRO A 32 -1.88 5.68 5.06
C PRO A 32 -2.98 5.99 4.03
N ASP A 33 -4.24 5.91 4.43
CA ASP A 33 -5.34 6.41 3.63
C ASP A 33 -5.33 7.95 3.58
N GLY A 34 -5.88 8.51 2.50
CA GLY A 34 -5.99 9.94 2.34
C GLY A 34 -5.28 10.44 1.09
N GLU A 35 -4.33 11.34 1.25
CA GLU A 35 -3.70 12.05 0.13
C GLU A 35 -2.76 11.16 -0.72
N PRO A 36 -2.50 11.53 -1.98
CA PRO A 36 -1.48 10.88 -2.81
C PRO A 36 -0.09 10.99 -2.16
N VAL A 37 0.61 9.86 -2.05
CA VAL A 37 1.96 9.80 -1.46
C VAL A 37 2.95 9.33 -2.52
N ASN A 38 4.13 9.95 -2.54
CA ASN A 38 5.24 9.50 -3.37
C ASN A 38 5.94 8.29 -2.72
N LEU A 39 6.25 7.30 -3.53
CA LEU A 39 7.04 6.15 -3.07
C LEU A 39 8.47 6.59 -2.78
N ARG A 40 9.06 5.97 -1.76
CA ARG A 40 10.48 6.11 -1.45
C ARG A 40 11.33 5.74 -2.67
N PRO A 41 12.52 6.34 -2.84
CA PRO A 41 13.40 6.04 -3.96
C PRO A 41 13.69 4.54 -4.12
N ASP A 42 13.76 3.83 -3.00
CA ASP A 42 14.02 2.38 -2.93
C ASP A 42 12.91 1.51 -3.55
N LEU A 43 11.69 2.05 -3.67
CA LEU A 43 10.47 1.35 -4.12
C LEU A 43 9.86 1.97 -5.38
N LYS A 44 10.23 3.22 -5.66
CA LYS A 44 9.83 3.97 -6.85
C LYS A 44 10.31 3.23 -8.08
N ASN A 45 9.38 3.02 -9.02
CA ASN A 45 9.60 2.31 -10.28
C ASN A 45 10.00 0.83 -10.18
N GLU A 46 10.15 0.30 -8.96
CA GLU A 46 10.71 -1.02 -8.71
C GLU A 46 9.85 -1.86 -7.74
N ASN A 47 8.56 -1.54 -7.62
CA ASN A 47 7.62 -2.31 -6.81
C ASN A 47 7.07 -3.52 -7.60
N ALA A 48 6.64 -4.55 -6.90
CA ALA A 48 6.12 -5.77 -7.56
C ALA A 48 4.87 -6.36 -6.89
N SER A 49 4.53 -5.94 -5.67
CA SER A 49 3.26 -6.32 -5.05
C SER A 49 2.77 -5.26 -4.06
N HIS A 50 1.49 -5.30 -3.73
CA HIS A 50 0.87 -4.41 -2.75
C HIS A 50 -0.16 -5.17 -1.92
N LYS A 51 -0.21 -4.91 -0.62
CA LYS A 51 -1.17 -5.52 0.31
C LYS A 51 -1.95 -4.42 1.01
N ILE A 52 -3.26 -4.59 1.09
CA ILE A 52 -4.10 -3.76 1.94
C ILE A 52 -3.94 -4.30 3.36
N ASP A 53 -3.36 -3.50 4.26
CA ASP A 53 -3.19 -3.89 5.65
C ASP A 53 -4.52 -3.84 6.36
N ASN A 54 -4.76 -4.88 7.16
CA ASN A 54 -5.98 -5.18 7.89
C ASN A 54 -7.17 -4.41 7.34
N VAL A 55 -7.82 -5.01 6.35
CA VAL A 55 -9.11 -4.51 5.92
C VAL A 55 -9.94 -4.35 7.17
N LYS A 56 -10.16 -3.10 7.58
CA LYS A 56 -11.14 -2.75 8.59
C LYS A 56 -12.44 -3.18 7.94
N LEU A 57 -12.78 -4.44 8.13
CA LEU A 57 -14.01 -5.05 7.70
C LEU A 57 -15.04 -4.35 8.58
N CYS A 58 -15.50 -3.21 8.09
CA CYS A 58 -16.61 -2.51 8.68
C CYS A 58 -17.82 -3.39 8.41
N VAL A 59 -18.08 -4.33 9.31
CA VAL A 59 -19.27 -5.16 9.24
C VAL A 59 -20.41 -4.30 9.76
N ASN A 60 -21.37 -3.97 8.89
CA ASN A 60 -22.53 -3.13 9.22
C ASN A 60 -22.18 -1.77 9.84
N GLY A 61 -21.16 -1.07 9.31
CA GLY A 61 -20.83 0.29 9.73
C GLY A 61 -20.05 0.40 11.05
N ASN A 62 -19.69 -0.71 11.69
CA ASN A 62 -18.79 -0.71 12.85
C ASN A 62 -17.39 -1.15 12.44
N CYS A 63 -16.44 -0.22 12.50
CA CYS A 63 -15.03 -0.49 12.24
C CYS A 63 -14.26 -0.44 13.59
N PRO A 64 -13.78 -1.57 14.14
CA PRO A 64 -13.12 -1.59 15.45
C PRO A 64 -11.83 -0.76 15.43
N LEU A 65 -11.74 0.25 16.31
CA LEU A 65 -10.57 1.11 16.52
C LEU A 65 -9.35 0.31 16.98
#